data_AF-A0A2X0YKZ1-F1
#
_entry.id   AF-A0A2X0YKZ1-F1
#
_cell.length_a   1.000
_cell.length_b   1.000
_cell.length_c   1.000
_cell.angle_alpha   90.00
_cell.angle_beta   90.00
_cell.angle_gamma   90.00
#
_symmetry.space_group_name_H-M   'P 1'
#
loop_
_entity.id
_entity.type
_entity.pdbx_description
1 polymer ?
#
loop_
_entity_poly.entity_id
_entity_poly.type
_entity_poly.pdbx_seq_one_letter_code
_entity_poly.pdbx_strand_id
1 'polypeptide(L)'
;MNVFYNKEHVGDVLLVQLATEAIVKTEVERAGDIAILREAQTGEIKAFNLFNASSYIQTDAKGLVEVTPELVAQLAVAIEKNGANINLDVDFSPKFVVGYVETKDKHPNADKLSICSVNVGDEILQIVCGAPNVEAGQKVVVAKIGAVMPSGMLIKEGNLRGVESYGMLCSARELAIPNAPSEKGILVLPEDAIVGSAFESPTK
;
A
#
# COMPACT_ATOMS: atom_id res chain seq x y z
N MET A 1 -4.75 -4.73 4.00
CA MET A 1 -6.05 -4.03 4.05
C MET A 1 -5.82 -2.53 3.95
N ASN A 2 -6.67 -1.81 3.21
CA ASN A 2 -6.69 -0.35 3.17
C ASN A 2 -8.05 0.16 3.64
N VAL A 3 -8.05 1.24 4.41
CA VAL A 3 -9.27 1.84 4.95
C VAL A 3 -9.33 3.30 4.52
N PHE A 4 -10.47 3.73 3.99
CA PHE A 4 -10.67 5.11 3.56
C PHE A 4 -11.92 5.70 4.21
N TYR A 5 -11.82 6.95 4.64
CA TYR A 5 -12.93 7.74 5.16
C TYR A 5 -12.83 9.17 4.64
N ASN A 6 -13.96 9.75 4.23
CA ASN A 6 -14.03 11.17 3.93
C ASN A 6 -15.49 11.63 4.04
N LYS A 7 -15.86 12.17 5.21
CA LYS A 7 -17.24 12.59 5.49
C LYS A 7 -17.76 13.65 4.51
N GLU A 8 -16.88 14.55 4.06
CA GLU A 8 -17.26 15.66 3.18
C GLU A 8 -17.57 15.21 1.75
N HIS A 9 -16.85 14.21 1.23
CA HIS A 9 -16.93 13.82 -0.19
C HIS A 9 -17.63 12.48 -0.43
N VAL A 10 -17.50 11.54 0.51
CA VAL A 10 -18.05 10.17 0.42
C VAL A 10 -19.24 9.99 1.36
N GLY A 11 -19.40 10.86 2.35
CA GLY A 11 -20.40 10.76 3.41
C GLY A 11 -19.87 9.96 4.61
N ASP A 12 -20.75 9.65 5.57
CA ASP A 12 -20.40 8.87 6.76
C ASP A 12 -20.29 7.38 6.46
N VAL A 13 -19.38 7.05 5.55
CA VAL A 13 -19.13 5.69 5.06
C VAL A 13 -17.63 5.42 5.12
N LEU A 14 -17.28 4.34 5.80
CA LEU A 14 -15.93 3.81 5.81
C LEU A 14 -15.81 2.74 4.73
N LEU A 15 -14.87 2.96 3.80
CA LEU A 15 -14.59 2.03 2.70
C LEU A 15 -13.40 1.17 3.11
N VAL A 16 -13.63 -0.14 3.28
CA VAL A 16 -12.59 -1.08 3.71
C VAL A 16 -12.30 -2.03 2.56
N GLN A 17 -11.06 -1.98 2.08
CA GLN A 17 -10.57 -2.84 1.01
C GLN A 17 -9.64 -3.91 1.60
N LEU A 18 -10.05 -5.18 1.50
CA LEU A 18 -9.31 -6.31 2.06
C LEU A 18 -8.21 -6.78 1.11
N ALA A 19 -8.46 -6.72 -0.20
CA ALA A 19 -7.53 -7.15 -1.25
C ALA A 19 -7.07 -6.00 -2.17
N THR A 20 -5.84 -6.08 -2.68
CA THR A 20 -5.26 -5.07 -3.60
C THR A 20 -5.73 -5.25 -5.05
N GLU A 21 -6.19 -6.45 -5.39
CA GLU A 21 -6.72 -6.82 -6.70
C GLU A 21 -8.00 -6.05 -7.03
N ALA A 22 -8.22 -5.80 -8.32
CA ALA A 22 -9.47 -5.22 -8.76
C ALA A 22 -10.60 -6.26 -8.70
N ILE A 23 -11.78 -5.85 -8.24
CA ILE A 23 -12.98 -6.67 -8.35
C ILE A 23 -13.41 -6.64 -9.82
N VAL A 24 -13.45 -7.80 -10.45
CA VAL A 24 -13.84 -7.97 -11.85
C VAL A 24 -15.35 -7.90 -11.97
N LYS A 25 -16.07 -8.59 -11.08
CA LYS A 25 -17.52 -8.54 -11.00
C LYS A 25 -17.98 -8.56 -9.54
N THR A 26 -18.61 -7.47 -9.13
CA THR A 26 -19.04 -7.29 -7.74
C THR A 26 -20.42 -7.88 -7.50
N GLU A 27 -20.53 -8.73 -6.47
CA GLU A 27 -21.79 -9.06 -5.80
C GLU A 27 -21.85 -8.37 -4.45
N VAL A 28 -23.02 -7.80 -4.12
CA VAL A 28 -23.21 -7.02 -2.90
C VAL A 28 -24.21 -7.71 -2.00
N GLU A 29 -23.79 -7.95 -0.76
CA GLU A 29 -24.62 -8.48 0.32
C GLU A 29 -24.76 -7.41 1.41
N ARG A 30 -25.98 -7.19 1.91
CA ARG A 30 -26.26 -6.21 2.97
C ARG A 30 -26.47 -6.94 4.30
N ALA A 31 -25.74 -6.51 5.32
CA ALA A 31 -25.90 -6.92 6.71
C ALA A 31 -25.92 -5.66 7.58
N GLY A 32 -27.12 -5.18 7.91
CA GLY A 32 -27.31 -3.92 8.64
C GLY A 32 -26.63 -2.72 7.95
N ASP A 33 -25.76 -2.05 8.69
CA ASP A 33 -24.93 -0.93 8.22
C ASP A 33 -23.74 -1.38 7.37
N ILE A 34 -23.58 -2.67 7.06
CA ILE A 34 -22.47 -3.17 6.24
C ILE A 34 -22.99 -3.61 4.86
N ALA A 35 -22.34 -3.13 3.81
CA ALA A 35 -22.41 -3.73 2.48
C ALA A 35 -21.12 -4.50 2.21
N ILE A 36 -21.21 -5.81 2.04
CA ILE A 36 -20.11 -6.72 1.76
C ILE A 36 -19.97 -6.81 0.23
N LEU A 37 -18.76 -6.63 -0.28
CA LEU A 37 -18.44 -6.72 -1.70
C LEU A 37 -17.65 -8.00 -1.96
N ARG A 38 -18.27 -8.92 -2.70
CA ARG A 38 -17.67 -10.20 -3.10
C ARG A 38 -17.31 -10.18 -4.58
N GLU A 39 -16.24 -10.89 -4.93
CA GLU A 39 -15.99 -11.26 -6.32
C GLU A 39 -16.95 -12.38 -6.73
N ALA A 40 -17.77 -12.14 -7.73
CA ALA A 40 -18.83 -13.05 -8.17
C ALA A 40 -18.29 -14.40 -8.65
N GLN A 41 -17.05 -14.44 -9.17
CA GLN A 41 -16.46 -15.67 -9.69
C GLN A 41 -15.95 -16.60 -8.59
N THR A 42 -15.40 -16.04 -7.50
CA THR A 42 -14.75 -16.82 -6.44
C THR A 42 -15.54 -16.86 -5.14
N GLY A 43 -16.51 -15.96 -4.96
CA GLY A 43 -17.24 -15.75 -3.70
C GLY A 43 -16.41 -15.06 -2.62
N GLU A 44 -15.15 -14.72 -2.92
CA GLU A 44 -14.20 -14.12 -1.99
C GLU A 44 -14.62 -12.69 -1.63
N ILE A 45 -14.56 -12.34 -0.35
CA ILE A 45 -14.84 -10.97 0.11
C ILE A 45 -13.62 -10.12 -0.18
N LYS A 46 -13.76 -9.16 -1.10
CA LYS A 46 -12.66 -8.27 -1.51
C LYS A 46 -12.71 -6.93 -0.79
N ALA A 47 -13.89 -6.48 -0.37
CA ALA A 47 -14.11 -5.22 0.34
C ALA A 47 -15.42 -5.23 1.13
N PHE A 48 -15.60 -4.25 2.00
CA PHE A 48 -16.90 -3.91 2.57
C PHE A 48 -17.00 -2.41 2.86
N ASN A 49 -18.22 -1.89 2.84
CA ASN A 49 -18.53 -0.52 3.19
C ASN A 49 -19.33 -0.52 4.49
N LEU A 50 -18.83 0.17 5.52
CA LEU A 50 -19.53 0.40 6.76
C LEU A 50 -20.19 1.78 6.71
N PHE A 51 -21.52 1.81 6.61
CA PHE A 51 -22.34 3.01 6.69
C PHE A 51 -22.49 3.45 8.15
N ASN A 52 -22.85 4.73 8.36
CA ASN A 52 -22.96 5.33 9.70
C ASN A 52 -21.68 5.11 10.53
N ALA A 53 -20.52 5.17 9.86
CA ALA A 53 -19.23 4.78 10.43
C ALA A 53 -18.92 5.53 11.73
N SER A 54 -19.34 6.80 11.83
CA SER A 54 -19.17 7.62 13.04
C SER A 54 -19.83 7.05 14.29
N SER A 55 -20.79 6.13 14.16
CA SER A 55 -21.42 5.44 15.30
C SER A 55 -20.60 4.24 15.83
N TYR A 56 -19.58 3.82 15.08
CA TYR A 56 -18.72 2.68 15.41
C TYR A 56 -17.27 3.13 15.66
N ILE A 57 -16.79 4.11 14.88
CA ILE A 57 -15.39 4.51 14.81
C ILE A 57 -15.32 6.04 14.86
N GLN A 58 -14.46 6.57 15.72
CA GLN A 58 -14.17 8.00 15.76
C GLN A 58 -13.00 8.30 14.82
N THR A 59 -13.28 8.92 13.67
CA THR A 59 -12.25 9.38 12.74
C THR A 59 -12.72 10.62 12.00
N ASP A 60 -11.83 11.61 11.88
CA ASP A 60 -12.01 12.81 11.06
C ASP A 60 -11.11 12.77 9.82
N ALA A 61 -10.62 11.59 9.46
CA ALA A 61 -9.75 11.41 8.32
C ALA A 61 -10.40 11.91 7.01
N LYS A 62 -9.57 12.50 6.15
CA LYS A 62 -9.95 13.01 4.83
C LYS A 62 -9.22 12.23 3.73
N GLY A 63 -9.40 10.92 3.69
CA GLY A 63 -8.72 10.02 2.76
C GLY A 63 -8.36 8.69 3.42
N LEU A 64 -7.10 8.31 3.31
CA LEU A 64 -6.57 7.08 3.92
C LEU A 64 -6.65 7.19 5.45
N VAL A 65 -7.21 6.16 6.08
CA VAL A 65 -7.23 5.98 7.53
C VAL A 65 -6.10 5.03 7.89
N GLU A 66 -5.30 5.41 8.89
CA GLU A 66 -4.26 4.56 9.43
C GLU A 66 -4.88 3.29 10.04
N VAL A 67 -4.39 2.12 9.61
CA VAL A 67 -4.88 0.84 10.10
C VAL A 67 -4.12 0.48 11.36
N THR A 68 -4.69 0.82 12.52
CA THR A 68 -4.14 0.46 13.83
C THR A 68 -4.86 -0.77 14.42
N PRO A 69 -4.22 -1.48 15.38
CA PRO A 69 -4.90 -2.55 16.11
C PRO A 69 -6.22 -2.11 16.76
N GLU A 70 -6.32 -0.87 17.26
CA GLU A 70 -7.57 -0.36 17.81
C GLU A 70 -8.67 -0.22 16.74
N LEU A 71 -8.34 0.27 15.55
CA LEU A 71 -9.29 0.38 14.44
C LEU A 71 -9.79 -1.00 14.02
N VAL A 72 -8.90 -1.99 13.94
CA VAL A 72 -9.26 -3.37 13.59
C VAL A 72 -10.20 -3.97 14.63
N ALA A 73 -9.94 -3.72 15.92
CA ALA A 73 -10.83 -4.16 16.99
C ALA A 73 -12.21 -3.50 16.88
N GLN A 74 -12.28 -2.19 16.63
CA GLN A 74 -13.56 -1.48 16.42
C GLN A 74 -14.33 -2.01 15.21
N LEU A 75 -13.64 -2.30 14.11
CA LEU A 75 -14.24 -2.91 12.92
C LEU A 75 -14.80 -4.31 13.22
N ALA A 76 -14.06 -5.14 13.97
CA ALA A 76 -14.54 -6.46 14.36
C ALA A 76 -15.84 -6.37 15.18
N VAL A 77 -15.92 -5.45 16.14
CA VAL A 77 -17.16 -5.19 16.89
C VAL A 77 -18.30 -4.71 15.99
N ALA A 78 -18.01 -3.83 15.02
CA ALA A 78 -19.02 -3.36 14.07
C ALA A 78 -19.55 -4.49 13.18
N ILE A 79 -18.66 -5.38 12.71
CA ILE A 79 -18.99 -6.56 11.91
C ILE A 79 -19.90 -7.50 12.69
N GLU A 80 -19.53 -7.83 13.93
CA GLU A 80 -20.32 -8.71 14.80
C GLU A 80 -21.71 -8.12 15.12
N LYS A 81 -21.76 -6.83 15.47
CA LYS A 81 -23.02 -6.13 15.78
C LYS A 81 -23.98 -6.09 14.59
N ASN A 82 -23.46 -6.06 13.37
CA ASN A 82 -24.27 -6.07 12.15
C ASN A 82 -24.57 -7.48 11.63
N GLY A 83 -24.09 -8.53 12.30
CA GLY A 83 -24.29 -9.92 11.89
C GLY A 83 -23.57 -10.28 10.58
N ALA A 84 -22.54 -9.53 10.22
CA ALA A 84 -21.75 -9.79 9.02
C ALA A 84 -20.68 -10.87 9.31
N ASN A 85 -20.42 -11.75 8.34
CA ASN A 85 -19.36 -12.74 8.44
C ASN A 85 -18.19 -12.34 7.54
N ILE A 86 -17.29 -11.52 8.09
CA ILE A 86 -16.11 -10.99 7.42
C ILE A 86 -14.90 -11.27 8.29
N ASN A 87 -13.86 -11.88 7.71
CA ASN A 87 -12.58 -12.03 8.38
C ASN A 87 -11.67 -10.85 8.06
N LEU A 88 -11.15 -10.18 9.10
CA LEU A 88 -10.18 -9.09 8.96
C LEU A 88 -8.78 -9.68 9.04
N ASP A 89 -8.24 -10.15 7.91
CA ASP A 89 -6.84 -10.54 7.84
C ASP A 89 -5.98 -9.27 7.62
N VAL A 90 -5.45 -8.75 8.71
CA VAL A 90 -4.69 -7.49 8.71
C VAL A 90 -3.22 -7.80 8.91
N ASP A 91 -2.48 -7.68 7.81
CA ASP A 91 -1.03 -7.69 7.83
C ASP A 91 -0.49 -6.31 8.25
N PHE A 92 -0.01 -6.23 9.50
CA PHE A 92 0.65 -5.05 10.06
C PHE A 92 2.14 -4.95 9.68
N SER A 93 2.64 -5.83 8.81
CA SER A 93 4.02 -5.76 8.35
C SER A 93 4.28 -4.42 7.66
N PRO A 94 5.44 -3.78 7.93
CA PRO A 94 5.77 -2.48 7.35
C PRO A 94 5.78 -2.58 5.82
N LYS A 95 4.97 -1.73 5.17
CA LYS A 95 4.86 -1.71 3.71
C LYS A 95 5.94 -0.87 3.03
N PHE A 96 6.55 0.04 3.80
CA PHE A 96 7.76 0.76 3.41
C PHE A 96 8.92 0.19 4.21
N VAL A 97 9.93 -0.32 3.50
CA VAL A 97 11.11 -0.94 4.10
C VAL A 97 12.37 -0.41 3.47
N VAL A 98 13.48 -0.54 4.19
CA VAL A 98 14.81 -0.29 3.65
C VAL A 98 15.22 -1.48 2.77
N GLY A 99 15.47 -1.23 1.49
CA GLY A 99 16.01 -2.21 0.56
C GLY A 99 17.46 -1.95 0.21
N TYR A 100 18.17 -2.98 -0.24
CA TYR A 100 19.52 -2.90 -0.78
C TYR A 100 19.53 -3.34 -2.24
N VAL A 101 20.00 -2.49 -3.14
CA VAL A 101 20.07 -2.78 -4.57
C VAL A 101 21.28 -3.69 -4.82
N GLU A 102 21.04 -4.99 -5.00
CA GLU A 102 22.09 -5.98 -5.26
C GLU A 102 22.62 -5.86 -6.70
N THR A 103 21.72 -5.83 -7.67
CA THR A 103 22.06 -5.70 -9.09
C THR A 103 21.23 -4.63 -9.76
N LYS A 104 21.80 -4.05 -10.82
CA LYS A 104 21.15 -3.12 -11.72
C LYS A 104 21.49 -3.51 -13.15
N ASP A 105 20.50 -4.03 -13.87
CA ASP A 105 20.60 -4.46 -15.25
C ASP A 105 19.81 -3.53 -16.17
N LYS A 106 20.28 -3.33 -17.40
CA LYS A 106 19.56 -2.49 -18.36
C LYS A 106 18.29 -3.22 -18.82
N HIS A 107 17.17 -2.51 -18.87
CA HIS A 107 15.92 -3.08 -19.37
C HIS A 107 16.02 -3.42 -20.87
N PRO A 108 15.66 -4.64 -21.31
CA PRO A 108 15.85 -5.09 -22.70
C PRO A 108 15.03 -4.26 -23.71
N ASN A 109 13.85 -3.82 -23.30
CA ASN A 109 12.90 -3.07 -24.14
C ASN A 109 12.80 -1.56 -23.80
N ALA A 110 13.74 -0.99 -23.02
CA ALA A 110 13.68 0.43 -22.65
C ALA A 110 15.05 1.02 -22.26
N ASP A 111 15.44 2.10 -22.94
CA ASP A 111 16.73 2.74 -22.68
C ASP A 111 16.83 3.51 -21.36
N LYS A 112 15.69 3.92 -20.80
CA LYS A 112 15.62 4.73 -19.56
C LYS A 112 15.19 3.93 -18.34
N LEU A 113 14.97 2.62 -18.47
CA LEU A 113 14.57 1.77 -17.35
C LEU A 113 15.71 0.80 -17.02
N SER A 114 15.83 0.50 -15.74
CA SER A 114 16.73 -0.51 -15.20
C SER A 114 15.91 -1.55 -14.44
N ILE A 115 16.33 -2.80 -14.52
CA ILE A 115 15.80 -3.90 -13.72
C ILE A 115 16.73 -4.01 -12.51
N CYS A 116 16.18 -3.80 -11.33
CA CYS A 116 16.95 -3.84 -10.09
C CYS A 116 16.55 -5.07 -9.30
N SER A 117 17.53 -5.85 -8.84
CA SER A 117 17.31 -6.88 -7.82
C SER A 117 17.52 -6.25 -6.46
N VAL A 118 16.48 -6.17 -5.64
CA VAL A 118 16.49 -5.40 -4.39
C VAL A 118 16.18 -6.32 -3.22
N ASN A 119 17.16 -6.48 -2.35
CA ASN A 119 17.03 -7.25 -1.12
C ASN A 119 16.29 -6.41 -0.07
N VAL A 120 15.15 -6.90 0.40
CA VAL A 120 14.32 -6.25 1.42
C VAL A 120 14.38 -6.97 2.77
N GLY A 121 15.41 -7.79 2.98
CA GLY A 121 15.71 -8.51 4.22
C GLY A 121 15.11 -9.91 4.26
N ASP A 122 13.80 -10.03 4.01
CA ASP A 122 13.08 -11.31 3.97
C ASP A 122 13.14 -11.99 2.60
N GLU A 123 13.19 -11.20 1.53
CA GLU A 123 13.21 -11.68 0.14
C GLU A 123 14.00 -10.73 -0.79
N ILE A 124 14.22 -11.16 -2.02
CA ILE A 124 14.79 -10.34 -3.10
C ILE A 124 13.69 -10.06 -4.12
N LEU A 125 13.38 -8.78 -4.32
CA LEU A 125 12.34 -8.32 -5.23
C LEU A 125 12.96 -7.82 -6.53
N GLN A 126 12.37 -8.19 -7.67
CA GLN A 126 12.66 -7.57 -8.95
C GLN A 126 11.83 -6.29 -9.09
N ILE A 127 12.48 -5.14 -9.21
CA ILE A 127 11.82 -3.84 -9.33
C ILE A 127 12.36 -3.11 -10.56
N VAL A 128 11.45 -2.71 -11.46
CA VAL A 128 11.81 -1.89 -12.62
C VAL A 128 11.84 -0.42 -12.19
N CYS A 129 13.00 0.21 -12.26
CA CYS A 129 13.20 1.60 -11.86
C CYS A 129 13.65 2.47 -13.04
N GLY A 130 13.07 3.66 -13.17
CA GLY A 130 13.46 4.66 -14.16
C GLY A 130 14.25 5.84 -13.59
N ALA A 131 14.64 5.79 -12.32
CA ALA A 131 15.35 6.89 -11.68
C ALA A 131 16.80 6.96 -12.18
N PRO A 132 17.31 8.14 -12.54
CA PRO A 132 18.65 8.26 -13.12
C PRO A 132 19.77 8.00 -12.11
N ASN A 133 19.47 8.07 -10.81
CA ASN A 133 20.43 7.96 -9.72
C ASN A 133 20.47 6.58 -9.05
N VAL A 134 19.67 5.61 -9.52
CA VAL A 134 19.70 4.23 -8.99
C VAL A 134 20.99 3.55 -9.40
N GLU A 135 21.71 2.96 -8.45
CA GLU A 135 22.92 2.16 -8.68
C GLU A 135 22.96 0.94 -7.75
N ALA A 136 23.65 -0.11 -8.20
CA ALA A 136 23.93 -1.26 -7.34
C ALA A 136 24.81 -0.83 -6.14
N GLY A 137 24.58 -1.45 -4.98
CA GLY A 137 25.25 -1.11 -3.72
C GLY A 137 24.54 -0.04 -2.90
N GLN A 138 23.46 0.57 -3.41
CA GLN A 138 22.72 1.60 -2.67
C GLN A 138 21.69 0.99 -1.72
N LYS A 139 21.53 1.59 -0.54
CA LYS A 139 20.37 1.39 0.33
C LYS A 139 19.31 2.42 -0.02
N VAL A 140 18.07 1.98 -0.17
CA VAL A 140 16.97 2.78 -0.74
C VAL A 140 15.67 2.46 -0.03
N VAL A 141 14.68 3.34 -0.13
CA VAL A 141 13.33 3.04 0.38
C VAL A 141 12.55 2.26 -0.67
N VAL A 142 11.98 1.14 -0.27
CA VAL A 142 11.15 0.27 -1.10
C VAL A 142 9.72 0.26 -0.59
N ALA A 143 8.78 0.58 -1.46
CA ALA A 143 7.37 0.30 -1.23
C ALA A 143 7.03 -1.11 -1.75
N LYS A 144 6.71 -2.03 -0.83
CA LYS A 144 6.26 -3.39 -1.16
C LYS A 144 4.86 -3.35 -1.79
N ILE A 145 4.46 -4.45 -2.42
CA ILE A 145 3.09 -4.61 -2.92
C ILE A 145 2.08 -4.41 -1.79
N GLY A 146 1.03 -3.65 -2.08
CA GLY A 146 0.02 -3.25 -1.11
C GLY A 146 0.36 -1.99 -0.30
N ALA A 147 1.56 -1.41 -0.46
CA ALA A 147 1.85 -0.09 0.09
C ALA A 147 0.94 0.98 -0.53
N VAL A 148 0.43 1.90 0.29
CA VAL A 148 -0.29 3.09 -0.18
C VAL A 148 0.63 4.28 -0.07
N MET A 149 0.95 4.90 -1.20
CA MET A 149 1.75 6.11 -1.26
C MET A 149 0.97 7.28 -0.64
N PRO A 150 1.66 8.28 -0.06
CA PRO A 150 1.03 9.53 0.41
C PRO A 150 0.17 10.25 -0.65
N SER A 151 0.44 10.03 -1.94
CA SER A 151 -0.38 10.53 -3.05
C SER A 151 -1.73 9.81 -3.21
N GLY A 152 -1.98 8.74 -2.45
CA GLY A 152 -3.12 7.83 -2.59
C GLY A 152 -2.90 6.68 -3.58
N MET A 153 -1.73 6.60 -4.22
CA MET A 153 -1.41 5.53 -5.17
C MET A 153 -1.17 4.20 -4.44
N LEU A 154 -1.92 3.15 -4.79
CA LEU A 154 -1.70 1.80 -4.27
C LEU A 154 -0.65 1.07 -5.14
N ILE A 155 0.41 0.57 -4.51
CA ILE A 155 1.43 -0.24 -5.18
C ILE A 155 0.87 -1.63 -5.43
N LYS A 156 0.88 -2.05 -6.69
CA LYS A 156 0.47 -3.37 -7.16
C LYS A 156 1.57 -3.98 -7.99
N GLU A 157 1.47 -5.27 -8.26
CA GLU A 157 2.30 -5.94 -9.26
C GLU A 157 2.13 -5.25 -10.62
N GLY A 158 3.26 -4.90 -11.24
CA GLY A 158 3.30 -4.22 -12.52
C GLY A 158 4.05 -5.03 -13.55
N ASN A 159 3.66 -4.92 -14.81
CA ASN A 159 4.47 -5.37 -15.94
C ASN A 159 4.85 -4.15 -16.78
N LEU A 160 6.15 -3.83 -16.80
CA LEU A 160 6.67 -2.72 -17.58
C LEU A 160 7.36 -3.32 -18.81
N ARG A 161 6.72 -3.20 -19.98
CA ARG A 161 7.27 -3.62 -21.28
C ARG A 161 7.80 -5.07 -21.30
N GLY A 162 7.05 -5.99 -20.70
CA GLY A 162 7.34 -7.42 -20.67
C GLY A 162 8.15 -7.88 -19.47
N VAL A 163 8.56 -6.98 -18.56
CA VAL A 163 9.30 -7.30 -17.34
C VAL A 163 8.43 -7.03 -16.12
N GLU A 164 8.35 -8.02 -15.23
CA GLU A 164 7.59 -7.92 -13.98
C GLU A 164 8.30 -7.03 -12.96
N SER A 165 7.52 -6.29 -12.17
CA SER A 165 7.99 -5.39 -11.12
C SER A 165 7.15 -5.59 -9.87
N TYR A 166 7.79 -6.00 -8.79
CA TYR A 166 7.17 -6.41 -7.52
C TYR A 166 7.36 -5.36 -6.43
N GLY A 167 7.11 -4.10 -6.77
CA GLY A 167 7.28 -2.97 -5.85
C GLY A 167 7.72 -1.70 -6.57
N MET A 168 8.09 -0.70 -5.77
CA MET A 168 8.54 0.60 -6.26
C MET A 168 9.68 1.13 -5.39
N LEU A 169 10.73 1.64 -6.02
CA LEU A 169 11.75 2.43 -5.32
C LEU A 169 11.25 3.86 -5.13
N CYS A 170 11.22 4.34 -3.89
CA CYS A 170 10.59 5.60 -3.56
C CYS A 170 11.55 6.78 -3.57
N SER A 171 11.09 7.92 -4.08
CA SER A 171 11.74 9.22 -3.92
C SER A 171 11.28 9.94 -2.64
N ALA A 172 12.07 10.90 -2.18
CA ALA A 172 11.69 11.76 -1.05
C ALA A 172 10.37 12.52 -1.28
N ARG A 173 10.08 12.87 -2.54
CA ARG A 173 8.83 13.57 -2.92
C ARG A 173 7.63 12.65 -2.84
N GLU A 174 7.76 11.42 -3.32
CA GLU A 174 6.69 10.43 -3.26
C GLU A 174 6.37 10.05 -1.82
N LEU A 175 7.36 10.06 -0.93
CA LEU A 175 7.21 9.85 0.51
C LEU A 175 6.72 11.10 1.27
N ALA A 176 6.43 12.20 0.55
CA ALA A 176 5.98 13.48 1.10
C ALA A 176 6.91 14.08 2.17
N ILE A 177 8.23 13.83 2.07
CA ILE A 177 9.20 14.34 3.04
C ILE A 177 9.27 15.89 2.94
N PRO A 178 9.14 16.64 4.07
CA PRO A 178 9.25 18.09 4.07
C PRO A 178 10.62 18.54 3.54
N ASN A 179 10.65 19.59 2.71
CA ASN A 179 11.86 20.09 2.07
C ASN A 179 12.60 19.05 1.20
N ALA A 180 11.87 18.08 0.63
CA ALA A 180 12.45 17.09 -0.27
C ALA A 180 13.31 17.75 -1.36
N PRO A 181 14.50 17.18 -1.67
CA PRO A 181 15.40 17.71 -2.67
C PRO A 181 14.67 18.03 -3.99
N SER A 182 15.12 19.09 -4.66
CA SER A 182 14.61 19.46 -5.98
C SER A 182 15.01 18.45 -7.07
N GLU A 183 16.03 17.65 -6.79
CA GLU A 183 16.55 16.61 -7.67
C GLU A 183 15.55 15.49 -7.90
N LYS A 184 15.48 15.02 -9.15
CA LYS A 184 14.63 13.90 -9.54
C LYS A 184 15.41 12.61 -9.31
N GLY A 185 14.98 11.79 -8.37
CA GLY A 185 15.63 10.52 -8.09
C GLY A 185 15.03 9.80 -6.90
N ILE A 186 15.43 8.54 -6.73
CA ILE A 186 15.08 7.74 -5.55
C ILE A 186 15.79 8.28 -4.31
N LEU A 187 15.22 8.01 -3.14
CA LEU A 187 15.84 8.33 -1.86
C LEU A 187 16.91 7.27 -1.54
N VAL A 188 18.17 7.68 -1.66
CA VAL A 188 19.32 6.89 -1.21
C VAL A 188 19.52 7.15 0.29
N LEU A 189 19.55 6.09 1.06
CA LEU A 189 19.72 6.09 2.50
C LEU A 189 21.20 5.95 2.88
N PRO A 190 21.60 6.36 4.10
CA PRO A 190 22.97 6.19 4.55
C PRO A 190 23.31 4.70 4.74
N GLU A 191 24.61 4.40 4.75
CA GLU A 191 25.11 3.02 4.83
C GLU A 191 24.80 2.31 6.16
N ASP A 192 24.46 3.03 7.21
CA ASP A 192 24.06 2.46 8.50
C ASP A 192 22.59 2.00 8.53
N ALA A 193 21.80 2.33 7.52
CA ALA A 193 20.41 1.88 7.41
C ALA A 193 20.33 0.35 7.38
N ILE A 194 19.39 -0.22 8.14
CA ILE A 194 19.28 -1.67 8.29
C ILE A 194 18.36 -2.22 7.21
N VAL A 195 18.87 -3.08 6.33
CA VAL A 195 18.06 -3.71 5.28
C VAL A 195 16.92 -4.53 5.91
N GLY A 196 15.72 -4.35 5.39
CA GLY A 196 14.48 -4.97 5.88
C GLY A 196 13.83 -4.28 7.08
N SER A 197 14.46 -3.26 7.67
CA SER A 197 13.77 -2.48 8.70
C SER A 197 12.65 -1.64 8.11
N ALA A 198 11.60 -1.42 8.90
CA ALA A 198 10.54 -0.47 8.56
C ALA A 198 11.15 0.92 8.27
N PHE A 199 10.70 1.56 7.19
CA PHE A 199 11.00 2.95 6.92
C PHE A 199 9.82 3.80 7.39
N GLU A 200 10.05 4.61 8.42
CA GLU A 200 9.09 5.60 8.87
C GLU A 200 9.43 6.95 8.23
N SER A 201 8.52 7.46 7.38
CA SER A 201 8.69 8.81 6.85
C SER A 201 8.65 9.81 8.02
N PRO A 202 9.56 10.80 8.09
CA PRO A 202 9.63 11.77 9.19
C PRO A 202 8.47 12.78 9.21
N THR A 203 7.30 12.45 8.64
CA THR A 203 6.13 13.32 8.50
C THR A 203 5.21 13.38 9.73
N LYS A 204 5.67 13.02 10.93
CA LYS A 204 4.93 13.34 12.17
C LYS A 204 5.37 14.69 12.73
#